data_AF-A0A965W4V0-F1
#
_entry.id   AF-A0A965W4V0-F1
#
_cell.length_a   1.000
_cell.length_b   1.000
_cell.length_c   1.000
_cell.angle_alpha   90.00
_cell.angle_beta   90.00
_cell.angle_gamma   90.00
#
_symmetry.space_group_name_H-M   'P 1'
#
loop_
_entity.id
_entity.type
_entity.pdbx_description
1 polymer ?
#
loop_
_entity_poly.entity_id
_entity_poly.type
_entity_poly.pdbx_seq_one_letter_code
_entity_poly.pdbx_strand_id
1 'polypeptide(L)'
;MPYNANIKGLILMGLLVCSACKFQSDKAKNALSDSLARKHHMDSLLNANPYLIIPKDSNYTGDYVKSYPNGVKQFKGFFRFGKRHGQWLSFYANGHLWSEMEYDKGLRHGKNAAYYENGNIRQSGFYKYDRRDSVWMFYDTSGKMVLQQICKNDTCKLVEPKTSVKSGGKPKAP
;
A
#
# COMPACT_ATOMS: atom_id res chain seq x y z
N MET A 1 -42.85 63.78 49.09
CA MET A 1 -43.00 62.86 47.95
C MET A 1 -43.25 63.66 46.68
N PRO A 2 -42.22 63.89 45.85
CA PRO A 2 -42.40 64.28 44.46
C PRO A 2 -41.89 63.17 43.53
N TYR A 3 -42.72 62.84 42.55
CA TYR A 3 -42.39 62.01 41.40
C TYR A 3 -41.76 62.94 40.37
N ASN A 4 -40.48 62.79 40.04
CA ASN A 4 -39.99 63.28 38.75
C ASN A 4 -38.77 62.51 38.26
N ALA A 5 -38.76 62.37 36.94
CA ALA A 5 -37.89 61.63 36.05
C ALA A 5 -36.41 61.62 36.42
N ASN A 6 -35.68 60.56 36.01
CA ASN A 6 -34.62 60.76 35.01
C ASN A 6 -33.87 59.51 34.50
N ILE A 7 -33.73 59.50 33.16
CA ILE A 7 -32.53 59.14 32.34
C ILE A 7 -32.22 57.65 32.14
N LYS A 8 -31.84 57.41 30.88
CA LYS A 8 -30.85 56.45 30.33
C LYS A 8 -31.57 55.35 29.56
N GLY A 9 -31.75 55.47 28.25
CA GLY A 9 -30.71 55.78 27.28
C GLY A 9 -30.01 54.49 26.87
N LEU A 10 -30.31 54.04 25.66
CA LEU A 10 -29.37 53.42 24.73
C LEU A 10 -28.53 52.24 25.27
N ILE A 11 -29.01 51.00 25.14
CA ILE A 11 -28.11 49.85 24.98
C ILE A 11 -28.64 48.92 23.87
N LEU A 12 -28.06 49.13 22.69
CA LEU A 12 -27.52 48.09 21.83
C LEU A 12 -28.53 47.12 21.17
N MET A 13 -29.12 47.61 20.07
CA MET A 13 -29.13 46.82 18.84
C MET A 13 -27.73 46.24 18.60
N GLY A 14 -27.65 44.91 18.55
CA GLY A 14 -26.47 44.23 18.02
C GLY A 14 -25.55 43.63 19.07
N LEU A 15 -25.95 42.49 19.64
CA LEU A 15 -25.06 41.34 19.76
C LEU A 15 -25.85 40.03 19.52
N LEU A 16 -26.67 39.97 18.47
CA LEU A 16 -26.65 38.75 17.64
C LEU A 16 -25.37 38.83 16.82
N VAL A 17 -24.21 38.79 17.50
CA VAL A 17 -22.95 38.45 16.86
C VAL A 17 -23.17 37.03 16.44
N CYS A 18 -23.59 36.93 15.18
CA CYS A 18 -23.74 35.73 14.39
C CYS A 18 -22.83 34.65 14.98
N SER A 19 -23.40 33.75 15.77
CA SER A 19 -22.65 32.61 16.30
C SER A 19 -21.97 31.87 15.15
N ALA A 20 -22.50 31.98 13.92
CA ALA A 20 -21.89 31.49 12.71
C ALA A 20 -20.59 32.21 12.29
N CYS A 21 -20.41 33.51 12.56
CA CYS A 21 -19.19 34.25 12.19
C CYS A 21 -18.02 33.94 13.14
N LYS A 22 -18.28 33.82 14.45
CA LYS A 22 -17.29 33.28 15.41
C LYS A 22 -16.94 31.83 15.07
N PHE A 23 -17.96 31.00 14.78
CA PHE A 23 -17.81 29.60 14.38
C PHE A 23 -17.00 29.39 13.08
N GLN A 24 -17.14 30.29 12.10
CA GLN A 24 -16.32 30.26 10.88
C GLN A 24 -14.87 30.70 11.15
N SER A 25 -14.64 31.68 12.03
CA SER A 25 -13.29 32.08 12.43
C SER A 25 -12.56 30.99 13.23
N ASP A 26 -13.29 30.24 14.05
CA ASP A 26 -12.74 29.16 14.88
C ASP A 26 -12.43 27.91 14.04
N LYS A 27 -13.28 27.55 13.07
CA LYS A 27 -12.98 26.47 12.09
C LYS A 27 -11.74 26.75 11.26
N ALA A 28 -11.54 27.99 10.82
CA ALA A 28 -10.39 28.37 10.00
C ALA A 28 -9.08 28.34 10.81
N LYS A 29 -9.10 28.79 12.07
CA LYS A 29 -7.94 28.72 12.97
C LYS A 29 -7.59 27.29 13.38
N ASN A 30 -8.59 26.46 13.66
CA ASN A 30 -8.39 25.04 14.01
C ASN A 30 -7.84 24.24 12.82
N ALA A 31 -8.31 24.50 11.59
CA ALA A 31 -7.77 23.85 10.39
C ALA A 31 -6.31 24.27 10.09
N LEU A 32 -5.96 25.53 10.37
CA LEU A 32 -4.60 26.04 10.21
C LEU A 32 -3.64 25.44 11.26
N SER A 33 -4.04 25.36 12.54
CA SER A 33 -3.26 24.70 13.58
C SER A 33 -3.10 23.19 13.32
N ASP A 34 -4.13 22.52 12.81
CA ASP A 34 -4.06 21.10 12.43
C ASP A 34 -3.11 20.86 11.24
N SER A 35 -3.01 21.82 10.32
CA SER A 35 -2.09 21.73 9.18
C SER A 35 -0.62 21.98 9.57
N LEU A 36 -0.36 22.93 10.46
CA LEU A 36 0.98 23.26 10.94
C LEU A 36 1.52 22.17 11.87
N ALA A 37 0.66 21.60 12.72
CA ALA A 37 0.99 20.44 13.55
C ALA A 37 1.37 19.20 12.70
N ARG A 38 0.69 18.95 11.57
CA ARG A 38 1.03 17.84 10.65
C ARG A 38 2.36 18.05 9.92
N LYS A 39 2.75 19.28 9.63
CA LYS A 39 4.02 19.60 8.94
C LYS A 39 5.23 19.43 9.85
N HIS A 40 5.21 20.01 11.05
CA HIS A 40 6.26 19.79 12.05
C HIS A 40 6.38 18.32 12.46
N HIS A 41 5.26 17.60 12.48
CA HIS A 41 5.23 16.18 12.77
C HIS A 41 5.93 15.33 11.68
N MET A 42 5.89 15.71 10.40
CA MET A 42 6.55 14.95 9.31
C MET A 42 8.05 15.22 9.18
N ASP A 43 8.49 16.46 9.37
CA ASP A 43 9.92 16.82 9.31
C ASP A 43 10.70 16.15 10.46
N SER A 44 10.06 15.96 11.61
CA SER A 44 10.59 15.17 12.73
C SER A 44 10.71 13.66 12.42
N LEU A 45 9.91 13.10 11.52
CA LEU A 45 9.92 11.66 11.21
C LEU A 45 11.01 11.29 10.20
N LEU A 46 11.32 12.20 9.29
CA LEU A 46 12.35 12.04 8.27
C LEU A 46 13.77 12.25 8.83
N ASN A 47 13.93 13.11 9.82
CA ASN A 47 15.23 13.31 10.48
C ASN A 47 15.56 12.19 11.49
N ALA A 48 14.56 11.55 12.11
CA ALA A 48 14.75 10.58 13.19
C ALA A 48 14.95 9.12 12.72
N ASN A 49 14.47 8.75 11.54
CA ASN A 49 14.80 7.46 10.92
C ASN A 49 14.83 7.62 9.39
N PRO A 50 16.02 7.66 8.79
CA PRO A 50 16.16 7.82 7.34
C PRO A 50 15.57 6.63 6.53
N TYR A 51 15.19 5.52 7.17
CA TYR A 51 14.67 4.31 6.55
C TYR A 51 13.22 3.97 6.95
N LEU A 52 12.38 4.95 7.34
CA LEU A 52 11.05 4.70 7.94
C LEU A 52 9.89 4.62 6.91
N ILE A 53 9.09 3.53 6.94
CA ILE A 53 7.80 3.43 6.22
C ILE A 53 6.71 4.03 7.12
N ILE A 54 5.86 4.94 6.61
CA ILE A 54 4.59 5.31 7.30
C ILE A 54 3.33 4.90 6.49
N PRO A 55 2.60 3.85 6.93
CA PRO A 55 1.20 3.57 6.59
C PRO A 55 0.33 3.50 7.88
N LYS A 56 -0.91 3.94 8.03
CA LYS A 56 -2.06 4.34 7.21
C LYS A 56 -2.57 5.67 7.80
N ASP A 57 -3.19 6.50 6.96
CA ASP A 57 -3.64 7.88 7.24
C ASP A 57 -2.54 8.97 7.23
N SER A 58 -1.31 8.59 6.82
CA SER A 58 -0.34 9.58 6.34
C SER A 58 -0.70 10.00 4.92
N ASN A 59 -0.55 11.29 4.61
CA ASN A 59 -0.57 11.77 3.22
C ASN A 59 0.77 11.54 2.51
N TYR A 60 1.65 10.71 3.09
CA TYR A 60 2.99 10.48 2.57
C TYR A 60 2.93 9.88 1.17
N THR A 61 3.66 10.47 0.25
CA THR A 61 3.79 10.01 -1.13
C THR A 61 5.25 10.12 -1.50
N GLY A 62 5.88 9.00 -1.87
CA GLY A 62 7.32 8.98 -2.10
C GLY A 62 7.90 7.57 -2.20
N ASP A 63 9.15 7.54 -2.68
CA ASP A 63 9.96 6.34 -2.69
C ASP A 63 10.31 5.92 -1.26
N TYR A 64 10.39 4.62 -1.09
CA TYR A 64 10.71 4.02 0.17
C TYR A 64 11.79 2.95 -0.02
N VAL A 65 12.79 2.96 0.84
CA VAL A 65 13.86 1.95 0.88
C VAL A 65 14.15 1.58 2.33
N LYS A 66 14.20 0.28 2.60
CA LYS A 66 14.81 -0.26 3.81
C LYS A 66 16.02 -1.08 3.43
N SER A 67 17.08 -0.95 4.21
CA SER A 67 18.25 -1.80 4.12
C SER A 67 18.40 -2.69 5.36
N TYR A 68 19.02 -3.83 5.16
CA TYR A 68 19.59 -4.66 6.22
C TYR A 68 20.75 -3.93 6.90
N PRO A 69 21.19 -4.37 8.09
CA PRO A 69 22.35 -3.79 8.78
C PRO A 69 23.65 -3.82 7.96
N ASN A 70 23.78 -4.79 7.05
CA ASN A 70 24.92 -4.89 6.12
C ASN A 70 24.83 -3.92 4.92
N GLY A 71 23.85 -3.02 4.89
CA GLY A 71 23.65 -2.03 3.83
C GLY A 71 22.89 -2.56 2.59
N VAL A 72 22.68 -3.87 2.48
CA VAL A 72 21.91 -4.46 1.38
C VAL A 72 20.46 -4.03 1.47
N LYS A 73 19.83 -3.67 0.35
CA LYS A 73 18.41 -3.28 0.31
C LYS A 73 17.56 -4.48 0.73
N GLN A 74 16.75 -4.34 1.78
CA GLN A 74 15.79 -5.34 2.22
C GLN A 74 14.49 -5.22 1.40
N PHE A 75 13.97 -4.00 1.24
CA PHE A 75 12.84 -3.73 0.36
C PHE A 75 12.88 -2.32 -0.19
N LYS A 76 12.31 -2.15 -1.39
CA LYS A 76 12.09 -0.84 -1.99
C LYS A 76 10.78 -0.80 -2.77
N GLY A 77 10.17 0.36 -2.83
CA GLY A 77 8.94 0.60 -3.58
C GLY A 77 8.45 2.02 -3.37
N PHE A 78 7.20 2.28 -3.76
CA PHE A 78 6.61 3.61 -3.70
C PHE A 78 5.34 3.61 -2.82
N PHE A 79 5.15 4.67 -2.05
CA PHE A 79 3.89 4.98 -1.36
C PHE A 79 3.15 6.09 -2.08
N ARG A 80 1.84 5.96 -2.16
CA ARG A 80 0.90 7.00 -2.57
C ARG A 80 -0.18 7.16 -1.49
N PHE A 81 -0.24 8.34 -0.87
CA PHE A 81 -1.15 8.64 0.24
C PHE A 81 -1.09 7.59 1.37
N GLY A 82 0.13 7.27 1.80
CA GLY A 82 0.39 6.33 2.89
C GLY A 82 0.10 4.87 2.54
N LYS A 83 -0.15 4.55 1.25
CA LYS A 83 -0.42 3.18 0.79
C LYS A 83 0.56 2.76 -0.28
N ARG A 84 0.99 1.49 -0.26
CA ARG A 84 1.86 0.93 -1.30
C ARG A 84 1.23 1.09 -2.68
N HIS A 85 2.02 1.49 -3.66
CA HIS A 85 1.58 1.70 -5.03
C HIS A 85 2.73 1.38 -6.00
N GLY A 86 2.39 0.78 -7.14
CA GLY A 86 3.36 0.34 -8.13
C GLY A 86 4.12 -0.93 -7.70
N GLN A 87 5.28 -1.13 -8.32
CA GLN A 87 6.14 -2.28 -8.07
C GLN A 87 6.87 -2.16 -6.73
N TRP A 88 6.84 -3.26 -5.98
CA TRP A 88 7.55 -3.44 -4.73
C TRP A 88 8.51 -4.61 -4.85
N LEU A 89 9.77 -4.37 -4.49
CA LEU A 89 10.86 -5.32 -4.60
C LEU A 89 11.39 -5.63 -3.20
N SER A 90 11.55 -6.91 -2.89
CA SER A 90 12.19 -7.38 -1.65
C SER A 90 13.36 -8.26 -1.99
N PHE A 91 14.42 -8.20 -1.20
CA PHE A 91 15.66 -8.93 -1.43
C PHE A 91 16.05 -9.72 -0.20
N TYR A 92 16.81 -10.79 -0.41
CA TYR A 92 17.52 -11.53 0.62
C TYR A 92 18.71 -10.72 1.17
N ALA A 93 19.23 -11.12 2.33
CA ALA A 93 20.36 -10.43 2.96
C ALA A 93 21.66 -10.49 2.13
N ASN A 94 21.77 -11.46 1.22
CA ASN A 94 22.85 -11.58 0.22
C ASN A 94 22.65 -10.66 -1.01
N GLY A 95 21.53 -9.93 -1.09
CA GLY A 95 21.21 -9.01 -2.18
C GLY A 95 20.45 -9.63 -3.34
N HIS A 96 20.25 -10.94 -3.35
CA HIS A 96 19.44 -11.59 -4.38
C HIS A 96 17.97 -11.21 -4.24
N LEU A 97 17.29 -11.07 -5.37
CA LEU A 97 15.88 -10.75 -5.40
C LEU A 97 15.07 -11.87 -4.75
N TRP A 98 14.20 -11.50 -3.82
CA TRP A 98 13.30 -12.42 -3.14
C TRP A 98 11.90 -12.36 -3.74
N SER A 99 11.38 -11.16 -4.00
CA SER A 99 10.05 -11.00 -4.61
C SER A 99 9.86 -9.68 -5.34
N GLU A 100 8.95 -9.74 -6.32
CA GLU A 100 8.36 -8.58 -6.99
C GLU A 100 6.84 -8.65 -6.82
N MET A 101 6.23 -7.56 -6.36
CA MET A 101 4.79 -7.48 -6.16
C MET A 101 4.26 -6.13 -6.65
N GLU A 102 3.20 -6.17 -7.45
CA GLU A 102 2.49 -4.96 -7.86
C GLU A 102 1.40 -4.59 -6.84
N TYR A 103 1.33 -3.31 -6.47
CA TYR A 103 0.33 -2.77 -5.55
C TYR A 103 -0.49 -1.64 -6.19
N ASP A 104 -1.80 -1.64 -5.95
CA ASP A 104 -2.67 -0.49 -6.18
C ASP A 104 -3.44 -0.14 -4.91
N LYS A 105 -3.34 1.12 -4.48
CA LYS A 105 -3.98 1.66 -3.27
C LYS A 105 -3.78 0.77 -2.03
N GLY A 106 -2.59 0.19 -1.90
CA GLY A 106 -2.20 -0.65 -0.77
C GLY A 106 -2.55 -2.13 -0.91
N LEU A 107 -3.30 -2.53 -1.94
CA LEU A 107 -3.70 -3.92 -2.21
C LEU A 107 -2.82 -4.50 -3.30
N ARG A 108 -2.46 -5.79 -3.23
CA ARG A 108 -1.77 -6.46 -4.34
C ARG A 108 -2.68 -6.47 -5.58
N HIS A 109 -2.18 -5.98 -6.70
CA HIS A 109 -2.96 -5.88 -7.93
C HIS A 109 -2.03 -5.90 -9.14
N GLY A 110 -2.07 -6.96 -9.94
CA GLY A 110 -1.20 -7.15 -11.10
C GLY A 110 -0.26 -8.34 -10.93
N LYS A 111 0.87 -8.29 -11.64
CA LYS A 111 1.87 -9.37 -11.67
C LYS A 111 2.58 -9.50 -10.33
N ASN A 112 2.90 -10.73 -9.96
CA ASN A 112 3.76 -11.02 -8.83
C ASN A 112 4.69 -12.19 -9.12
N ALA A 113 5.89 -12.16 -8.55
CA ALA A 113 6.86 -13.23 -8.60
C ALA A 113 7.62 -13.33 -7.26
N ALA A 114 8.04 -14.55 -6.93
CA ALA A 114 8.99 -14.79 -5.85
C ALA A 114 10.05 -15.78 -6.32
N TYR A 115 11.24 -15.66 -5.75
CA TYR A 115 12.44 -16.38 -6.18
C TYR A 115 13.04 -17.10 -4.98
N TYR A 116 13.81 -18.14 -5.25
CA TYR A 116 14.70 -18.78 -4.30
C TYR A 116 15.98 -17.97 -4.14
N GLU A 117 16.76 -18.24 -3.09
CA GLU A 117 18.05 -17.56 -2.86
C GLU A 117 19.08 -17.81 -3.97
N ASN A 118 18.94 -18.88 -4.74
CA ASN A 118 19.79 -19.14 -5.91
C ASN A 118 19.37 -18.35 -7.17
N GLY A 119 18.35 -17.49 -7.07
CA GLY A 119 17.84 -16.68 -8.16
C GLY A 119 16.80 -17.36 -9.05
N ASN A 120 16.58 -18.68 -8.90
CA ASN A 120 15.55 -19.38 -9.65
C ASN A 120 14.15 -18.93 -9.19
N ILE A 121 13.23 -18.81 -10.14
CA ILE A 121 11.84 -18.49 -9.82
C ILE A 121 11.26 -19.59 -8.94
N ARG A 122 10.56 -19.19 -7.88
CA ARG A 122 9.84 -20.09 -6.96
C ARG A 122 8.37 -20.15 -7.31
N GLN A 123 7.78 -18.99 -7.58
CA GLN A 123 6.39 -18.88 -7.99
C GLN A 123 6.12 -17.58 -8.74
N SER A 124 5.14 -17.59 -9.63
CA SER A 124 4.62 -16.41 -10.31
C SER A 124 3.12 -16.49 -10.48
N GLY A 125 2.46 -15.33 -10.49
CA GLY A 125 1.04 -15.26 -10.77
C GLY A 125 0.53 -13.83 -10.85
N PHE A 126 -0.78 -13.70 -10.64
CA PHE A 126 -1.45 -12.41 -10.58
C PHE A 126 -2.31 -12.29 -9.33
N TYR A 127 -2.35 -11.07 -8.79
CA TYR A 127 -3.32 -10.66 -7.80
C TYR A 127 -4.33 -9.69 -8.40
N LYS A 128 -5.56 -9.73 -7.89
CA LYS A 128 -6.60 -8.72 -8.12
C LYS A 128 -7.20 -8.33 -6.78
N TYR A 129 -6.85 -7.15 -6.30
CA TYR A 129 -7.31 -6.62 -5.01
C TYR A 129 -7.05 -7.61 -3.85
N ASP A 130 -5.77 -7.97 -3.68
CA ASP A 130 -5.25 -8.91 -2.69
C ASP A 130 -5.64 -10.39 -2.85
N ARG A 131 -6.43 -10.73 -3.87
CA ARG A 131 -6.84 -12.11 -4.14
C ARG A 131 -6.09 -12.69 -5.33
N ARG A 132 -5.65 -13.94 -5.23
CA ARG A 132 -5.03 -14.66 -6.35
C ARG A 132 -6.02 -14.77 -7.50
N ASP A 133 -5.56 -14.44 -8.70
CA ASP A 133 -6.34 -14.50 -9.93
C ASP A 133 -5.47 -15.03 -11.08
N SER A 134 -6.11 -15.46 -12.16
CA SER A 134 -5.47 -15.96 -13.38
C SER A 134 -4.56 -17.17 -13.13
N VAL A 135 -3.48 -17.33 -13.89
CA VAL A 135 -2.59 -18.50 -13.80
C VAL A 135 -1.52 -18.27 -12.74
N TRP A 136 -1.32 -19.27 -11.89
CA TRP A 136 -0.24 -19.37 -10.92
C TRP A 136 0.66 -20.55 -11.28
N MET A 137 1.97 -20.31 -11.27
CA MET A 137 2.98 -21.31 -11.57
C MET A 137 3.94 -21.42 -10.40
N PHE A 138 4.33 -22.63 -10.06
CA PHE A 138 5.28 -22.93 -8.99
C PHE A 138 6.37 -23.84 -9.51
N TYR A 139 7.58 -23.61 -9.03
CA TYR A 139 8.79 -24.24 -9.52
C TYR A 139 9.60 -24.73 -8.32
N ASP A 140 10.41 -25.76 -8.50
CA ASP A 140 11.39 -26.20 -7.50
C ASP A 140 12.69 -25.38 -7.57
N THR A 141 13.63 -25.67 -6.68
CA THR A 141 14.92 -24.96 -6.60
C THR A 141 15.80 -25.13 -7.85
N SER A 142 15.55 -26.14 -8.68
CA SER A 142 16.24 -26.33 -9.97
C SER A 142 15.63 -25.49 -11.10
N GLY A 143 14.48 -24.84 -10.85
CA GLY A 143 13.72 -24.09 -11.85
C GLY A 143 12.74 -24.95 -12.65
N LYS A 144 12.54 -26.22 -12.28
CA LYS A 144 11.55 -27.08 -12.94
C LYS A 144 10.16 -26.73 -12.43
N MET A 145 9.22 -26.52 -13.36
CA MET A 145 7.81 -26.29 -13.02
C MET A 145 7.21 -27.56 -12.42
N VAL A 146 6.66 -27.44 -11.22
CA VAL A 146 6.09 -28.56 -10.45
C VAL A 146 4.58 -28.45 -10.30
N LEU A 147 4.03 -27.25 -10.44
CA LEU A 147 2.60 -27.01 -10.22
C LEU A 147 2.12 -25.83 -11.06
N GLN A 148 0.95 -25.99 -11.67
CA GLN A 148 0.20 -24.89 -12.26
C GLN A 148 -1.22 -24.89 -11.69
N GLN A 149 -1.73 -23.69 -11.40
CA GLN A 149 -3.08 -23.46 -10.91
C GLN A 149 -3.78 -22.38 -11.73
N ILE A 150 -5.09 -22.51 -11.92
CA ILE A 150 -5.95 -21.43 -12.43
C ILE A 150 -6.78 -20.94 -11.25
N CYS A 151 -6.61 -19.66 -10.90
CA CYS A 151 -7.22 -19.01 -9.76
C CYS A 151 -8.26 -17.97 -10.21
N LYS A 152 -9.35 -17.86 -9.45
CA LYS A 152 -10.32 -16.77 -9.53
C LYS A 152 -10.72 -16.36 -8.14
N ASN A 153 -10.37 -15.13 -7.73
CA ASN A 153 -10.68 -14.60 -6.40
C ASN A 153 -10.31 -15.61 -5.28
N ASP A 154 -9.04 -16.05 -5.27
CA ASP A 154 -8.47 -17.07 -4.36
C ASP A 154 -8.96 -18.51 -4.52
N THR A 155 -10.01 -18.76 -5.30
CA THR A 155 -10.42 -20.12 -5.64
C THR A 155 -9.54 -20.67 -6.75
N CYS A 156 -8.68 -21.64 -6.44
CA CYS A 156 -7.68 -22.18 -7.35
C CYS A 156 -7.95 -23.65 -7.68
N LYS A 157 -7.81 -24.03 -8.95
CA LYS A 157 -7.87 -25.41 -9.43
C LYS A 157 -6.51 -25.81 -9.99
N LEU A 158 -6.05 -27.02 -9.67
CA LEU A 158 -4.85 -27.58 -10.27
C LEU A 158 -5.06 -27.76 -11.77
N VAL A 159 -4.04 -27.43 -12.55
CA VAL A 159 -3.97 -27.82 -13.96
C VAL A 159 -3.18 -29.11 -14.00
N GLU A 160 -3.85 -30.20 -14.34
CA GLU A 160 -3.17 -31.47 -14.53
C GLU A 160 -2.13 -31.34 -15.63
N PRO A 161 -0.93 -31.93 -15.46
CA PRO A 161 0.04 -31.99 -16.54
C PRO A 161 -0.64 -32.64 -17.74
N LYS A 162 -0.64 -31.98 -18.90
CA LYS A 162 -0.98 -32.66 -20.16
C LYS A 162 0.04 -33.78 -20.30
N THR A 163 -0.34 -35.00 -19.94
CA THR A 163 0.49 -36.18 -20.06
C THR A 163 1.01 -36.22 -21.49
N SER A 164 2.32 -36.37 -21.63
CA SER A 164 2.97 -36.70 -22.90
C SER A 164 2.14 -37.79 -23.58
N VAL A 165 1.56 -37.47 -24.73
CA VAL A 165 0.94 -38.45 -25.62
C VAL A 165 1.94 -39.58 -25.78
N LYS A 166 1.56 -40.78 -25.36
CA LYS A 166 2.35 -42.00 -25.53
C LYS A 166 2.65 -42.14 -27.01
N SER A 167 3.91 -41.94 -27.39
CA SER A 167 4.40 -42.23 -28.73
C SER A 167 4.29 -43.73 -29.01
N GLY A 168 3.63 -44.06 -30.12
CA GLY A 168 3.93 -45.25 -30.90
C GLY A 168 3.23 -46.54 -30.47
N GLY A 169 1.97 -46.68 -30.86
CA GLY A 169 1.43 -48.00 -31.17
C GLY A 169 2.28 -48.63 -32.27
N LYS A 170 2.89 -49.77 -31.97
CA LYS A 170 3.62 -50.61 -32.93
C LYS A 170 2.59 -51.14 -33.94
N PRO A 171 2.72 -50.91 -35.26
CA PRO A 171 1.83 -51.56 -36.22
C PRO A 171 2.08 -53.07 -36.15
N LYS A 172 1.00 -53.81 -35.88
CA LYS A 172 0.96 -55.27 -35.97
C LYS A 172 0.98 -55.59 -37.46
N ALA A 173 2.08 -56.19 -37.93
CA ALA A 173 2.20 -56.65 -39.31
C ALA A 173 1.17 -57.78 -39.59
N PRO A 174 0.68 -57.88 -40.83
CA PRO A 174 -0.34 -58.85 -41.23
C PRO A 174 0.12 -60.31 -41.13
#